data_AF-A0A8K0XZG1-F1
#
_entry.id   AF-A0A8K0XZG1-F1
#
_cell.length_a   1.000
_cell.length_b   1.000
_cell.length_c   1.000
_cell.angle_alpha   90.00
_cell.angle_beta   90.00
_cell.angle_gamma   90.00
#
_symmetry.space_group_name_H-M   'P 1'
#
loop_
_entity.id
_entity.type
_entity.pdbx_description
1 polymer ?
#
loop_
_entity_poly.entity_id
_entity_poly.type
_entity_poly.pdbx_seq_one_letter_code
_entity_poly.pdbx_strand_id
1 'polypeptide(L)'
;MSEKINVRVSADLHPELVLGLEDVTEETAPFVAPAVEAFQSAYQFISAIHEVRDAAFADPTLTDSAALLKADDYARSKLKGVTQKFDAAAVNLKRGIDYLETELSQPVKERASSMISGEVRATLKGSDKRTEILDRALAERDDEVLSAALGGPPMLSGLTKEQHAFYLRRYNEQREPEKMARLRAMVAAREHLLSRASIVFKDMDRAVGGIPVQGAQGRIVRTITPQEVRAKRDASAAIYSRHAS
;
A
#
# COMPACT_ATOMS: atom_id res chain seq x y z
N MET A 1 -12.88 -16.70 -12.14
CA MET A 1 -12.46 -17.88 -11.35
C MET A 1 -12.81 -17.57 -9.90
N SER A 2 -13.87 -18.17 -9.34
CA SER A 2 -14.22 -17.92 -7.93
C SER A 2 -13.17 -18.57 -7.03
N GLU A 3 -12.20 -17.79 -6.56
CA GLU A 3 -11.29 -18.23 -5.50
C GLU A 3 -12.17 -18.60 -4.29
N LYS A 4 -12.03 -19.84 -3.80
CA LYS A 4 -12.82 -20.34 -2.68
C LYS A 4 -12.46 -19.50 -1.45
N ILE A 5 -13.37 -18.63 -1.01
CA ILE A 5 -13.14 -17.74 0.13
C ILE A 5 -12.86 -18.62 1.37
N ASN A 6 -11.64 -18.52 1.87
CA ASN A 6 -11.22 -19.08 3.13
C ASN A 6 -11.64 -18.16 4.28
N VAL A 7 -12.75 -18.51 4.94
CA VAL A 7 -13.31 -17.78 6.08
C VAL A 7 -12.40 -17.73 7.32
N ARG A 8 -11.28 -18.48 7.32
CA ARG A 8 -10.29 -18.48 8.41
C ARG A 8 -9.26 -17.35 8.27
N VAL A 9 -9.11 -16.79 7.07
CA VAL A 9 -8.27 -15.62 6.79
C VAL A 9 -9.11 -14.35 7.00
N SER A 10 -8.53 -13.29 7.55
CA SER A 10 -9.23 -12.01 7.72
C SER A 10 -9.72 -11.49 6.37
N ALA A 11 -10.98 -11.05 6.35
CA ALA A 11 -11.56 -10.37 5.21
C ALA A 11 -10.76 -9.11 4.83
N ASP A 12 -10.10 -8.45 5.79
CA ASP A 12 -9.27 -7.26 5.56
C ASP A 12 -8.05 -7.51 4.66
N LEU A 13 -7.68 -8.78 4.45
CA LEU A 13 -6.60 -9.17 3.56
C LEU A 13 -7.09 -9.60 2.17
N HIS A 14 -8.39 -9.54 1.90
CA HIS A 14 -8.93 -9.93 0.60
C HIS A 14 -8.52 -8.93 -0.49
N PRO A 15 -7.99 -9.39 -1.65
CA PRO A 15 -7.47 -8.52 -2.70
C PRO A 15 -8.53 -7.58 -3.30
N GLU A 16 -9.81 -7.97 -3.27
CA GLU A 16 -10.91 -7.12 -3.75
C GLU A 16 -11.06 -5.81 -2.96
N LEU A 17 -10.55 -5.74 -1.72
CA LEU A 17 -10.60 -4.50 -0.94
C LEU A 17 -9.71 -3.40 -1.52
N VAL A 18 -8.67 -3.76 -2.27
CA VAL A 18 -7.84 -2.80 -3.02
C VAL A 18 -8.57 -2.33 -4.28
N LEU A 19 -9.26 -3.24 -4.96
CA LEU A 19 -10.03 -2.93 -6.17
C LEU A 19 -11.30 -2.13 -5.88
N GLY A 20 -11.86 -2.26 -4.67
CA GLY A 20 -13.03 -1.51 -4.22
C GLY A 20 -12.73 -0.16 -3.58
N LEU A 21 -11.49 0.34 -3.65
CA LEU A 21 -11.16 1.69 -3.17
C LEU A 21 -11.82 2.75 -4.05
N GLU A 22 -12.25 3.86 -3.44
CA GLU A 22 -13.03 4.92 -4.11
C GLU A 22 -12.36 5.46 -5.40
N ASP A 23 -11.05 5.66 -5.38
CA ASP A 23 -10.27 6.15 -6.53
C ASP A 23 -9.79 5.04 -7.49
N VAL A 24 -10.12 3.78 -7.22
CA VAL A 24 -9.74 2.64 -8.07
C VAL A 24 -10.90 2.27 -8.99
N THR A 25 -10.67 2.49 -10.29
CA THR A 25 -11.61 2.18 -11.38
C THR A 25 -11.00 1.13 -12.30
N GLU A 26 -11.74 0.66 -13.30
CA GLU A 26 -11.20 -0.27 -14.31
C GLU A 26 -9.97 0.32 -15.04
N GLU A 27 -9.95 1.64 -15.26
CA GLU A 27 -8.85 2.32 -15.92
C GLU A 27 -7.61 2.46 -15.01
N THR A 28 -7.80 2.60 -13.70
CA THR A 28 -6.69 2.77 -12.74
C THR A 28 -6.23 1.46 -12.11
N ALA A 29 -7.01 0.38 -12.23
CA ALA A 29 -6.70 -0.94 -11.69
C ALA A 29 -5.31 -1.48 -12.08
N PRO A 30 -4.81 -1.33 -13.32
CA PRO A 30 -3.47 -1.80 -13.68
C PRO A 30 -2.35 -1.14 -12.87
N PHE A 31 -2.54 0.11 -12.41
CA PHE A 31 -1.53 0.85 -11.66
C PHE A 31 -1.46 0.46 -10.19
N VAL A 32 -2.50 -0.20 -9.67
CA VAL A 32 -2.55 -0.73 -8.29
C VAL A 32 -2.34 -2.24 -8.23
N ALA A 33 -2.14 -2.91 -9.37
CA ALA A 33 -1.89 -4.34 -9.47
C ALA A 33 -0.81 -4.87 -8.49
N PRO A 34 0.33 -4.18 -8.26
CA PRO A 34 1.32 -4.64 -7.28
C PRO A 34 0.76 -4.79 -5.86
N ALA A 35 -0.17 -3.91 -5.44
CA ALA A 35 -0.84 -4.06 -4.15
C ALA A 35 -1.80 -5.24 -4.14
N VAL A 36 -2.61 -5.40 -5.19
CA VAL A 36 -3.54 -6.53 -5.34
C VAL A 36 -2.79 -7.86 -5.26
N GLU A 37 -1.66 -8.00 -5.96
CA GLU A 37 -0.81 -9.19 -5.95
C GLU A 37 -0.19 -9.47 -4.56
N ALA A 38 0.18 -8.42 -3.82
CA ALA A 38 0.69 -8.55 -2.46
C ALA A 38 -0.38 -9.12 -1.52
N PHE A 39 -1.60 -8.58 -1.57
CA PHE A 39 -2.73 -9.09 -0.78
C PHE A 39 -3.13 -10.51 -1.19
N GLN A 40 -3.23 -10.80 -2.49
CA GLN A 40 -3.52 -12.15 -2.98
C GLN A 40 -2.47 -13.15 -2.49
N SER A 41 -1.19 -12.78 -2.53
CA SER A 41 -0.12 -13.62 -2.02
C SER A 41 -0.26 -13.87 -0.52
N ALA A 42 -0.51 -12.83 0.29
CA ALA A 42 -0.74 -13.00 1.73
C ALA A 42 -1.94 -13.92 2.00
N TYR A 43 -3.05 -13.73 1.28
CA TYR A 43 -4.25 -14.53 1.42
C TYR A 43 -4.00 -16.02 1.14
N GLN A 44 -3.30 -16.32 0.04
CA GLN A 44 -2.92 -17.68 -0.35
C GLN A 44 -1.93 -18.30 0.66
N PHE A 45 -0.94 -17.53 1.12
CA PHE A 45 0.04 -18.03 2.09
C PHE A 45 -0.59 -18.34 3.44
N ILE A 46 -1.46 -17.47 3.96
CA ILE A 46 -2.16 -17.71 5.23
C ILE A 46 -3.12 -18.91 5.11
N SER A 47 -3.82 -19.03 3.97
CA SER A 47 -4.63 -20.21 3.68
C SER A 47 -3.81 -21.50 3.71
N ALA A 48 -2.64 -21.51 3.07
CA ALA A 48 -1.75 -22.67 3.07
C ALA A 48 -1.21 -23.00 4.47
N ILE A 49 -1.02 -22.03 5.36
CA ILE A 49 -0.61 -22.29 6.75
C ILE A 49 -1.71 -23.07 7.48
N HIS A 50 -2.98 -22.71 7.30
CA HIS A 50 -4.10 -23.48 7.86
C HIS A 50 -4.13 -24.92 7.35
N GLU A 51 -3.92 -25.13 6.05
CA GLU A 51 -3.89 -26.47 5.46
C GLU A 51 -2.73 -27.32 5.99
N VAL A 52 -1.52 -26.74 6.06
CA VAL A 52 -0.34 -27.42 6.62
C VAL A 52 -0.55 -27.76 8.09
N ARG A 53 -1.17 -26.86 8.85
CA ARG A 53 -1.53 -27.11 10.25
C ARG A 53 -2.50 -28.27 10.36
N ASP A 54 -3.62 -28.23 9.65
CA ASP A 54 -4.64 -29.29 9.71
C ASP A 54 -4.05 -30.65 9.31
N ALA A 55 -3.22 -30.69 8.25
CA ALA A 55 -2.52 -31.88 7.82
C ALA A 55 -1.50 -32.39 8.86
N ALA A 56 -0.75 -31.50 9.50
CA ALA A 56 0.23 -31.86 10.53
C ALA A 56 -0.44 -32.42 11.79
N PHE A 57 -1.58 -31.88 12.20
CA PHE A 57 -2.33 -32.38 13.37
C PHE A 57 -3.15 -33.65 13.07
N ALA A 58 -3.43 -33.94 11.80
CA ALA A 58 -4.06 -35.19 11.38
C ALA A 58 -3.05 -36.34 11.17
N ASP A 59 -1.75 -36.04 11.13
CA ASP A 59 -0.68 -37.02 10.93
C ASP A 59 -0.47 -37.85 12.21
N PRO A 60 -0.80 -39.15 12.23
CA PRO A 60 -0.70 -39.99 13.42
C PRO A 60 0.76 -40.25 13.84
N THR A 61 1.74 -39.92 13.00
CA THR A 61 3.16 -40.09 13.30
C THR A 61 3.75 -38.89 14.05
N LEU A 62 3.00 -37.78 14.14
CA LEU A 62 3.43 -36.55 14.81
C LEU A 62 2.75 -36.42 16.17
N THR A 63 3.53 -35.98 17.16
CA THR A 63 2.94 -35.43 18.39
C THR A 63 2.38 -34.04 18.13
N ASP A 64 1.42 -33.59 18.93
CA ASP A 64 0.86 -32.23 18.84
C ASP A 64 1.94 -31.14 18.84
N SER A 65 3.00 -31.33 19.64
CA SER A 65 4.15 -30.40 19.68
C SER A 65 4.96 -30.41 18.38
N ALA A 66 5.19 -31.58 17.79
CA ALA A 66 5.88 -31.69 16.51
C ALA A 66 5.02 -31.14 15.35
N ALA A 67 3.71 -31.38 15.37
CA ALA A 67 2.76 -30.82 14.42
C ALA A 67 2.71 -29.29 14.49
N LEU A 68 2.68 -28.72 15.71
CA LEU A 68 2.73 -27.28 15.92
C LEU A 68 4.02 -26.66 15.37
N LEU A 69 5.17 -27.27 15.65
CA LEU A 69 6.45 -26.79 15.11
C LEU A 69 6.50 -26.87 13.59
N LYS A 70 5.96 -27.93 12.98
CA LYS A 70 5.88 -28.09 11.52
C LYS A 70 5.06 -26.98 10.86
N ALA A 71 3.92 -26.64 11.44
CA ALA A 71 3.10 -25.52 10.98
C ALA A 71 3.81 -24.16 11.13
N ASP A 72 4.46 -23.93 12.27
CA ASP A 72 5.17 -22.66 12.52
C ASP A 72 6.44 -22.51 11.67
N ASP A 73 7.19 -23.59 11.43
CA ASP A 73 8.35 -23.59 10.53
C ASP A 73 7.92 -23.26 9.10
N TYR A 74 6.79 -23.82 8.64
CA TYR A 74 6.21 -23.46 7.35
C TYR A 74 5.81 -21.98 7.31
N ALA A 75 5.10 -21.48 8.33
CA ALA A 75 4.70 -20.08 8.43
C ALA A 75 5.92 -19.13 8.40
N ARG A 76 6.96 -19.40 9.19
CA ARG A 76 8.21 -18.62 9.20
C ARG A 76 8.91 -18.62 7.84
N SER A 77 8.89 -19.75 7.13
CA SER A 77 9.47 -19.84 5.78
C SER A 77 8.75 -18.93 4.77
N LYS A 78 7.44 -18.71 4.94
CA LYS A 78 6.63 -17.84 4.08
C LYS A 78 6.63 -16.39 4.50
N LEU A 79 6.81 -16.10 5.79
CA LEU A 79 6.75 -14.75 6.35
C LEU A 79 7.66 -13.77 5.60
N LYS A 80 8.93 -14.15 5.40
CA LYS A 80 9.91 -13.32 4.67
C LYS A 80 9.43 -13.01 3.23
N GLY A 81 8.86 -14.00 2.55
CA GLY A 81 8.35 -13.81 1.19
C GLY A 81 7.14 -12.87 1.15
N VAL A 82 6.24 -12.97 2.13
CA VAL A 82 5.06 -12.10 2.22
C VAL A 82 5.48 -10.65 2.50
N THR A 83 6.34 -10.44 3.50
CA THR A 83 6.79 -9.08 3.86
C THR A 83 7.54 -8.42 2.70
N GLN A 84 8.41 -9.17 2.01
CA GLN A 84 9.11 -8.68 0.83
C GLN A 84 8.16 -8.25 -0.30
N LYS A 85 7.03 -8.94 -0.49
CA LYS A 85 6.03 -8.53 -1.49
C LYS A 85 5.32 -7.24 -1.11
N PHE A 86 4.96 -7.07 0.17
CA PHE A 86 4.37 -5.82 0.66
C PHE A 86 5.36 -4.65 0.53
N ASP A 87 6.61 -4.84 0.93
CA ASP A 87 7.65 -3.81 0.80
C ASP A 87 7.89 -3.44 -0.67
N ALA A 88 8.01 -4.44 -1.55
CA ALA A 88 8.19 -4.22 -2.98
C ALA A 88 7.01 -3.46 -3.60
N ALA A 89 5.77 -3.84 -3.25
CA ALA A 89 4.57 -3.14 -3.72
C ALA A 89 4.53 -1.69 -3.21
N ALA A 90 4.84 -1.44 -1.93
CA ALA A 90 4.90 -0.10 -1.36
C ALA A 90 5.95 0.79 -2.04
N VAL A 91 7.13 0.22 -2.34
CA VAL A 91 8.22 0.91 -3.06
C VAL A 91 7.82 1.21 -4.51
N ASN A 92 7.21 0.25 -5.21
CA ASN A 92 6.78 0.43 -6.59
C ASN A 92 5.69 1.51 -6.71
N LEU A 93 4.68 1.47 -5.82
CA LEU A 93 3.66 2.50 -5.75
C LEU A 93 4.26 3.87 -5.45
N LYS A 94 5.18 3.94 -4.47
CA LYS A 94 5.87 5.21 -4.16
C LYS A 94 6.61 5.76 -5.37
N ARG A 95 7.38 4.94 -6.10
CA ARG A 95 8.10 5.40 -7.30
C ARG A 95 7.16 5.94 -8.36
N GLY A 96 6.02 5.28 -8.59
CA GLY A 96 5.01 5.75 -9.54
C GLY A 96 4.32 7.04 -9.09
N ILE A 97 4.02 7.17 -7.80
CA ILE A 97 3.50 8.40 -7.18
C ILE A 97 4.50 9.55 -7.41
N ASP A 98 5.77 9.36 -7.04
CA ASP A 98 6.82 10.38 -7.17
C ASP A 98 7.00 10.81 -8.64
N TYR A 99 6.90 9.86 -9.58
CA TYR A 99 6.95 10.13 -11.01
C TYR A 99 5.76 10.99 -11.48
N LEU A 100 4.52 10.59 -11.14
CA LEU A 100 3.32 11.35 -11.49
C LEU A 100 3.32 12.74 -10.83
N GLU A 101 3.80 12.84 -9.59
CA GLU A 101 3.96 14.12 -8.91
C GLU A 101 4.96 15.03 -9.62
N THR A 102 6.06 14.48 -10.13
CA THR A 102 7.03 15.23 -10.91
C THR A 102 6.42 15.71 -12.23
N GLU A 103 5.73 14.82 -12.95
CA GLU A 103 5.05 15.12 -14.21
C GLU A 103 4.01 16.25 -14.06
N LEU A 104 3.17 16.17 -13.04
CA LEU A 104 2.15 17.18 -12.74
C LEU A 104 2.73 18.52 -12.24
N SER A 105 4.03 18.56 -11.93
CA SER A 105 4.74 19.77 -11.52
C SER A 105 5.57 20.37 -12.65
N GLN A 106 5.55 19.77 -13.85
CA GLN A 106 6.31 20.27 -14.99
C GLN A 106 5.82 21.64 -15.46
N PRO A 107 6.73 22.51 -15.94
CA PRO A 107 6.35 23.79 -16.52
C PRO A 107 5.41 23.63 -17.71
N VAL A 108 4.44 24.52 -17.84
CA VAL A 108 3.53 24.57 -18.98
C VAL A 108 4.09 25.47 -20.07
N LYS A 109 3.83 25.13 -21.33
CA LYS A 109 4.06 26.06 -22.44
C LYS A 109 2.87 27.00 -22.57
N GLU A 110 3.16 28.26 -22.85
CA GLU A 110 2.16 29.28 -23.17
C GLU A 110 1.34 28.84 -24.40
N ARG A 111 0.00 28.95 -24.32
CA ARG A 111 -0.90 28.66 -25.45
C ARG A 111 -1.35 29.92 -26.17
N ALA A 112 -1.41 31.05 -25.47
CA ALA A 112 -1.70 32.35 -26.06
C ALA A 112 -0.53 32.86 -26.91
N SER A 113 -0.81 33.81 -27.81
CA SER A 113 0.26 34.49 -28.56
C SER A 113 1.19 35.22 -27.58
N SER A 114 2.48 35.34 -27.93
CA SER A 114 3.49 35.96 -27.05
C SER A 114 3.12 37.39 -26.61
N MET A 115 2.38 38.12 -27.46
CA MET A 115 1.87 39.47 -27.16
C MET A 115 0.80 39.44 -26.07
N ILE A 116 -0.20 38.57 -26.21
CA ILE A 116 -1.29 38.41 -25.24
C ILE A 116 -0.74 37.87 -23.91
N SER A 117 0.17 36.89 -23.95
CA SER A 117 0.82 36.37 -22.74
C SER A 117 1.63 37.45 -22.01
N GLY A 118 2.21 38.41 -22.74
CA GLY A 118 2.90 39.56 -22.15
C GLY A 118 1.95 40.49 -21.40
N GLU A 119 0.80 40.80 -22.01
CA GLU A 119 -0.23 41.65 -21.42
C GLU A 119 -0.84 41.03 -20.16
N VAL A 120 -1.26 39.75 -20.21
CA VAL A 120 -1.83 39.04 -19.04
C VAL A 120 -0.86 39.08 -17.86
N ARG A 121 0.42 38.84 -18.09
CA ARG A 121 1.45 38.88 -17.05
C ARG A 121 1.66 40.28 -16.48
N ALA A 122 1.68 41.30 -17.33
CA ALA A 122 1.76 42.69 -16.89
C ALA A 122 0.55 43.09 -16.03
N THR A 123 -0.67 42.67 -16.43
CA THR A 123 -1.89 42.89 -15.67
C THR A 123 -1.85 42.20 -14.31
N LEU A 124 -1.40 40.94 -14.24
CA LEU A 124 -1.24 40.23 -12.96
C LEU A 124 -0.19 40.90 -12.06
N LYS A 125 0.95 41.31 -12.63
CA LYS A 125 2.04 41.95 -11.89
C LYS A 125 1.64 43.29 -11.29
N GLY A 126 0.82 44.07 -12.01
CA GLY A 126 0.29 45.35 -11.54
C GLY A 126 -0.90 45.24 -10.59
N SER A 127 -1.41 44.04 -10.32
CA SER A 127 -2.61 43.82 -9.52
C SER A 127 -2.29 43.32 -8.11
N ASP A 128 -2.93 43.94 -7.12
CA ASP A 128 -2.92 43.45 -5.73
C ASP A 128 -3.82 42.23 -5.53
N LYS A 129 -4.71 41.94 -6.49
CA LYS A 129 -5.67 40.83 -6.46
C LYS A 129 -5.25 39.64 -7.33
N ARG A 130 -3.95 39.49 -7.59
CA ARG A 130 -3.41 38.47 -8.51
C ARG A 130 -3.81 37.03 -8.15
N THR A 131 -3.91 36.70 -6.86
CA THR A 131 -4.37 35.37 -6.41
C THR A 131 -5.86 35.17 -6.71
N GLU A 132 -6.71 36.18 -6.47
CA GLU A 132 -8.15 36.11 -6.80
C GLU A 132 -8.38 35.93 -8.31
N ILE A 133 -7.55 36.57 -9.14
CA ILE A 133 -7.61 36.43 -10.59
C ILE A 133 -7.26 34.99 -11.00
N LEU A 134 -6.20 34.42 -10.42
CA LEU A 134 -5.80 33.03 -10.71
C LEU A 134 -6.79 32.00 -10.18
N ASP A 135 -7.37 32.22 -8.99
CA ASP A 135 -8.41 31.36 -8.43
C ASP A 135 -9.65 31.36 -9.33
N ARG A 136 -10.04 32.54 -9.85
CA ARG A 136 -11.13 32.65 -10.82
C ARG A 136 -10.80 31.96 -12.13
N ALA A 137 -9.60 32.18 -12.67
CA ALA A 137 -9.16 31.54 -13.91
C ALA A 137 -9.17 30.00 -13.77
N LEU A 138 -8.76 29.45 -12.63
CA LEU A 138 -8.89 28.01 -12.33
C LEU A 138 -10.35 27.55 -12.32
N ALA A 139 -11.22 28.30 -11.64
CA ALA A 139 -12.65 27.96 -11.54
C ALA A 139 -13.36 27.99 -12.91
N GLU A 140 -13.03 28.98 -13.73
CA GLU A 140 -13.59 29.20 -15.06
C GLU A 140 -12.92 28.36 -16.15
N ARG A 141 -11.84 27.64 -15.82
CA ARG A 141 -10.99 26.89 -16.76
C ARG A 141 -10.40 27.79 -17.86
N ASP A 142 -9.99 28.99 -17.51
CA ASP A 142 -9.40 29.95 -18.42
C ASP A 142 -7.94 29.56 -18.73
N ASP A 143 -7.79 28.66 -19.70
CA ASP A 143 -6.50 28.17 -20.18
C ASP A 143 -5.60 29.28 -20.76
N GLU A 144 -6.18 30.36 -21.28
CA GLU A 144 -5.42 31.48 -21.84
C GLU A 144 -4.71 32.25 -20.72
N VAL A 145 -5.46 32.65 -19.69
CA VAL A 145 -4.90 33.35 -18.53
C VAL A 145 -3.94 32.46 -17.76
N LEU A 146 -4.31 31.20 -17.50
CA LEU A 146 -3.47 30.28 -16.73
C LEU A 146 -2.18 29.92 -17.48
N SER A 147 -2.24 29.60 -18.78
CA SER A 147 -1.02 29.29 -19.54
C SER A 147 -0.12 30.50 -19.74
N ALA A 148 -0.67 31.70 -19.91
CA ALA A 148 0.10 32.94 -19.98
C ALA A 148 0.81 33.27 -18.65
N ALA A 149 0.08 33.15 -17.54
CA ALA A 149 0.58 33.47 -16.21
C ALA A 149 1.64 32.49 -15.69
N LEU A 150 1.45 31.18 -15.98
CA LEU A 150 2.24 30.07 -15.44
C LEU A 150 3.26 29.50 -16.43
N GLY A 151 3.20 29.93 -17.69
CA GLY A 151 4.12 29.48 -18.74
C GLY A 151 5.45 30.24 -18.79
N GLY A 152 5.59 31.32 -18.03
CA GLY A 152 6.84 32.06 -17.90
C GLY A 152 7.29 32.24 -16.45
N PRO A 153 8.45 32.89 -16.23
CA PRO A 153 9.00 33.07 -14.90
C PRO A 153 8.04 33.79 -13.94
N PRO A 154 7.94 33.37 -12.66
CA PRO A 154 6.96 33.90 -11.69
C PRO A 154 7.07 35.42 -11.48
N MET A 155 8.27 35.97 -11.60
CA MET A 155 8.55 37.40 -11.49
C MET A 155 7.82 38.25 -12.54
N LEU A 156 7.53 37.69 -13.71
CA LEU A 156 6.83 38.41 -14.78
C LEU A 156 5.35 38.62 -14.45
N SER A 157 4.77 37.70 -13.68
CA SER A 157 3.37 37.73 -13.23
C SER A 157 3.21 38.32 -11.81
N GLY A 158 4.32 38.74 -11.17
CA GLY A 158 4.31 39.25 -9.79
C GLY A 158 4.04 38.16 -8.72
N LEU A 159 4.26 36.89 -9.05
CA LEU A 159 4.06 35.75 -8.15
C LEU A 159 5.37 35.42 -7.41
N THR A 160 5.24 34.89 -6.18
CA THR A 160 6.36 34.16 -5.57
C THR A 160 6.57 32.81 -6.26
N LYS A 161 7.72 32.17 -6.02
CA LYS A 161 8.00 30.83 -6.55
C LYS A 161 6.99 29.81 -6.03
N GLU A 162 6.61 29.93 -4.77
CA GLU A 162 5.67 29.04 -4.08
C GLU A 162 4.25 29.21 -4.63
N GLN A 163 3.79 30.45 -4.81
CA GLN A 163 2.51 30.74 -5.44
C GLN A 163 2.45 30.18 -6.86
N HIS A 164 3.50 30.41 -7.65
CA HIS A 164 3.57 29.90 -9.01
C HIS A 164 3.55 28.37 -9.03
N ALA A 165 4.34 27.69 -8.19
CA ALA A 165 4.34 26.23 -8.12
C ALA A 165 2.96 25.68 -7.72
N PHE A 166 2.28 26.32 -6.77
CA PHE A 166 0.94 25.95 -6.34
C PHE A 166 -0.10 26.05 -7.48
N TYR A 167 -0.15 27.19 -8.16
CA TYR A 167 -1.10 27.39 -9.27
C TYR A 167 -0.75 26.54 -10.50
N LEU A 168 0.54 26.38 -10.81
CA LEU A 168 1.02 25.49 -11.86
C LEU A 168 0.56 24.05 -11.62
N ARG A 169 0.73 23.56 -10.39
CA ARG A 169 0.26 22.23 -10.01
C ARG A 169 -1.23 22.10 -10.26
N ARG A 170 -2.06 22.98 -9.67
CA ARG A 170 -3.53 22.92 -9.85
C ARG A 170 -3.97 22.99 -11.30
N TYR A 171 -3.30 23.83 -12.11
CA TYR A 171 -3.58 23.93 -13.53
C TYR A 171 -3.25 22.62 -14.28
N ASN A 172 -2.12 21.99 -13.97
CA ASN A 172 -1.76 20.69 -14.54
C ASN A 172 -2.72 19.59 -14.09
N GLU A 173 -3.15 19.59 -12.83
CA GLU A 173 -4.15 18.64 -12.30
C GLU A 173 -5.48 18.73 -13.06
N GLN A 174 -5.91 19.95 -13.42
CA GLN A 174 -7.12 20.18 -14.20
C GLN A 174 -7.00 19.73 -15.65
N ARG A 175 -5.81 19.88 -16.25
CA ARG A 175 -5.53 19.53 -17.65
C ARG A 175 -5.23 18.05 -17.88
N GLU A 176 -4.73 17.36 -16.85
CA GLU A 176 -4.34 15.96 -16.91
C GLU A 176 -5.16 15.11 -15.92
N PRO A 177 -6.50 15.07 -16.06
CA PRO A 177 -7.38 14.38 -15.11
C PRO A 177 -7.07 12.88 -15.02
N GLU A 178 -6.62 12.26 -16.11
CA GLU A 178 -6.19 10.86 -16.11
C GLU A 178 -4.96 10.63 -15.22
N LYS A 179 -3.94 11.50 -15.30
CA LYS A 179 -2.75 11.38 -14.43
C LYS A 179 -3.13 11.59 -12.97
N MET A 180 -4.09 12.49 -12.70
CA MET A 180 -4.61 12.69 -11.36
C MET A 180 -5.41 11.50 -10.83
N ALA A 181 -6.26 10.89 -11.65
CA ALA A 181 -6.98 9.67 -11.27
C ALA A 181 -5.99 8.54 -10.93
N ARG A 182 -4.95 8.35 -11.76
CA ARG A 182 -3.87 7.39 -11.48
C ARG A 182 -3.15 7.71 -10.18
N LEU A 183 -2.78 8.97 -9.96
CA LEU A 183 -2.11 9.40 -8.73
C LEU A 183 -2.94 9.09 -7.49
N ARG A 184 -4.24 9.46 -7.49
CA ARG A 184 -5.14 9.18 -6.35
C ARG A 184 -5.29 7.68 -6.09
N ALA A 185 -5.51 6.89 -7.13
CA ALA A 185 -5.59 5.44 -7.02
C ALA A 185 -4.33 4.82 -6.39
N MET A 186 -3.14 5.24 -6.85
CA MET A 186 -1.87 4.73 -6.33
C MET A 186 -1.61 5.17 -4.89
N VAL A 187 -1.96 6.40 -4.52
CA VAL A 187 -1.87 6.91 -3.14
C VAL A 187 -2.79 6.11 -2.22
N ALA A 188 -4.07 5.95 -2.60
CA ALA A 188 -5.05 5.20 -1.84
C ALA A 188 -4.62 3.74 -1.64
N ALA A 189 -4.17 3.07 -2.72
CA ALA A 189 -3.67 1.70 -2.65
C ALA A 189 -2.43 1.57 -1.74
N ARG A 190 -1.51 2.55 -1.78
CA ARG A 190 -0.31 2.55 -0.95
C ARG A 190 -0.65 2.73 0.53
N GLU A 191 -1.53 3.67 0.86
CA GLU A 191 -1.98 3.89 2.24
C GLU A 191 -2.71 2.67 2.79
N HIS A 192 -3.58 2.08 1.98
CA HIS A 192 -4.29 0.85 2.31
C HIS A 192 -3.34 -0.33 2.58
N LEU A 193 -2.30 -0.48 1.74
CA LEU A 193 -1.30 -1.52 1.92
C LEU A 193 -0.52 -1.33 3.24
N LEU A 194 -0.07 -0.10 3.52
CA LEU A 194 0.73 0.20 4.71
C LEU A 194 -0.07 0.05 6.01
N SER A 195 -1.34 0.51 6.02
CA SER A 195 -2.20 0.40 7.20
C SER A 195 -2.52 -1.06 7.57
N ARG A 196 -2.54 -1.96 6.58
CA ARG A 196 -2.93 -3.38 6.75
C ARG A 196 -1.77 -4.35 6.84
N ALA A 197 -0.54 -3.92 6.56
CA ALA A 197 0.65 -4.79 6.66
C ALA A 197 0.78 -5.46 8.05
N SER A 198 0.38 -4.79 9.12
CA SER A 198 0.42 -5.35 10.48
C SER A 198 -0.59 -6.50 10.71
N ILE A 199 -1.69 -6.53 9.94
CA ILE A 199 -2.73 -7.57 10.03
C ILE A 199 -2.18 -8.90 9.54
N VAL A 200 -1.31 -8.89 8.53
CA VAL A 200 -0.65 -10.10 8.00
C VAL A 200 0.03 -10.89 9.11
N PHE A 201 0.81 -10.23 9.97
CA PHE A 201 1.50 -10.89 11.09
C PHE A 201 0.49 -11.51 12.07
N LYS A 202 -0.55 -10.76 12.44
CA LYS A 202 -1.60 -11.23 13.37
C LYS A 202 -2.34 -12.45 12.82
N ASP A 203 -2.65 -12.44 11.53
CA ASP A 203 -3.36 -13.54 10.88
C ASP A 203 -2.48 -14.76 10.68
N MET A 204 -1.18 -14.57 10.40
CA MET A 204 -0.21 -15.67 10.38
C MET A 204 -0.06 -16.33 11.74
N ASP A 205 0.07 -15.55 12.82
CA ASP A 205 0.12 -16.07 14.18
C ASP A 205 -1.17 -16.82 14.54
N ARG A 206 -2.33 -16.30 14.13
CA ARG A 206 -3.62 -16.98 14.30
C ARG A 206 -3.69 -18.29 13.51
N ALA A 207 -3.14 -18.31 12.30
CA ALA A 207 -3.15 -19.48 11.43
C ALA A 207 -2.29 -20.62 11.97
N VAL A 208 -1.15 -20.32 12.59
CA VAL A 208 -0.34 -21.29 13.34
C VAL A 208 -1.06 -21.71 14.63
N GLY A 209 -1.55 -20.73 15.38
CA GLY A 209 -2.26 -20.94 16.64
C GLY A 209 -1.37 -21.55 17.73
N GLY A 210 -1.96 -22.43 18.55
CA GLY A 210 -1.24 -23.17 19.59
C GLY A 210 -2.03 -24.39 20.05
N ILE A 211 -1.46 -25.14 21.01
CA ILE A 211 -2.09 -26.35 21.55
C ILE A 211 -2.90 -25.96 22.79
N PRO A 212 -4.23 -26.17 22.80
CA PRO A 212 -5.06 -25.86 23.96
C PRO A 212 -4.82 -26.87 25.09
N VAL A 213 -4.59 -26.36 26.30
CA VAL A 213 -4.48 -27.15 27.52
C VAL A 213 -5.81 -27.06 28.26
N GLN A 214 -6.49 -28.19 28.37
CA GLN A 214 -7.77 -28.28 29.07
C GLN A 214 -7.56 -28.47 30.58
N GLY A 215 -8.32 -27.73 31.38
CA GLY A 215 -8.40 -27.92 32.83
C GLY A 215 -9.42 -28.99 33.23
N ALA A 216 -9.58 -29.20 34.53
CA ALA A 216 -10.45 -30.23 35.11
C ALA A 216 -11.94 -30.17 34.71
N GLN A 217 -12.39 -29.08 34.06
CA GLN A 217 -13.77 -28.85 33.61
C GLN A 217 -13.88 -28.76 32.07
N GLY A 218 -12.86 -29.22 31.32
CA GLY A 218 -12.83 -29.14 29.86
C GLY A 218 -12.62 -27.73 29.28
N ARG A 219 -12.53 -26.70 30.14
CA ARG A 219 -12.20 -25.33 29.74
C ARG A 219 -10.73 -25.23 29.34
N ILE A 220 -10.43 -24.46 28.30
CA ILE A 220 -9.06 -24.13 27.92
C ILE A 220 -8.50 -23.18 29.00
N VAL A 221 -7.49 -23.64 29.74
CA VAL A 221 -6.84 -22.86 30.83
C VAL A 221 -5.57 -22.19 30.33
N ARG A 222 -4.94 -22.74 29.28
CA ARG A 222 -3.72 -22.20 28.68
C ARG A 222 -3.60 -22.66 27.22
N THR A 223 -2.86 -21.91 26.41
CA THR A 223 -2.43 -22.33 25.08
C THR A 223 -0.91 -22.44 25.06
N ILE A 224 -0.37 -23.59 24.64
CA ILE A 224 1.07 -23.78 24.42
C ILE A 224 1.42 -23.18 23.07
N THR A 225 2.40 -22.28 23.06
CA THR A 225 2.84 -21.57 21.85
C THR A 225 4.01 -22.29 21.16
N PRO A 226 4.24 -22.05 19.85
CA PRO A 226 5.41 -22.59 19.16
C PRO A 226 6.75 -22.20 19.83
N GLN A 227 6.84 -21.00 20.41
CA GLN A 227 8.03 -20.51 21.11
C GLN A 227 8.32 -21.34 22.37
N GLU A 228 7.28 -21.69 23.14
CA GLU A 228 7.43 -22.55 24.32
C GLU A 228 7.91 -23.95 23.94
N VAL A 229 7.38 -24.52 22.85
CA VAL A 229 7.80 -25.83 22.36
C VAL A 229 9.26 -25.79 21.88
N ARG A 230 9.67 -24.74 21.14
CA ARG A 230 11.08 -24.56 20.73
C ARG A 230 12.02 -24.43 21.92
N ALA A 231 11.66 -23.64 22.93
CA ALA A 231 12.49 -23.48 24.12
C ALA A 231 12.75 -24.83 24.82
N LYS A 232 11.73 -25.69 24.92
CA LYS A 232 11.88 -27.05 25.46
C LYS A 232 12.74 -27.95 24.57
N ARG A 233 12.54 -27.89 23.25
CA ARG A 233 13.33 -28.65 22.27
C ARG A 233 14.81 -28.25 22.34
N ASP A 234 15.09 -26.96 22.33
CA ASP A 234 16.45 -26.42 22.30
C ASP A 234 17.18 -26.68 23.62
N ALA A 235 16.47 -26.62 24.76
CA ALA A 235 17.00 -27.05 26.06
C ALA A 235 17.37 -28.55 26.06
N SER A 236 16.56 -29.39 25.44
CA SER A 236 16.85 -30.82 25.30
C SER A 236 18.04 -31.07 24.37
N ALA A 237 18.11 -30.36 23.24
CA ALA A 237 19.20 -30.44 22.29
C ALA A 237 20.56 -30.07 22.92
N ALA A 238 20.58 -29.06 23.81
CA ALA A 238 21.77 -28.67 24.56
C ALA A 238 22.27 -29.75 25.53
N ILE A 239 21.39 -30.65 25.99
CA ILE A 239 21.77 -31.82 26.80
C ILE A 239 22.33 -32.90 25.87
N TYR A 240 21.65 -33.20 24.76
CA TYR A 240 22.09 -34.21 23.80
C TYR A 240 23.48 -33.89 23.23
N SER A 241 23.77 -32.62 22.94
CA SER A 241 25.09 -32.20 22.46
C SER A 241 26.22 -32.45 23.46
N ARG A 242 25.93 -32.53 24.77
CA ARG A 242 26.93 -32.88 25.80
C ARG A 242 27.26 -34.37 25.85
N HIS A 243 26.40 -35.21 25.26
CA HIS A 243 26.57 -36.66 25.22
C HIS A 243 26.91 -37.18 23.82
N ALA A 244 27.03 -36.29 22.83
CA ALA A 244 27.38 -36.60 21.45
C ALA A 244 28.91 -36.59 21.19
N SER A 245 29.73 -36.51 22.25
CA SER A 245 31.19 -36.60 22.25
C SER A 245 31.67 -38.01 22.51
#